data_AF-A0A4V1UVK5-F1
#
_entry.id   AF-A0A4V1UVK5-F1
#
_cell.length_a   1.000
_cell.length_b   1.000
_cell.length_c   1.000
_cell.angle_alpha   90.00
_cell.angle_beta   90.00
_cell.angle_gamma   90.00
#
_symmetry.space_group_name_H-M   'P 1'
#
loop_
_entity.id
_entity.type
_entity.pdbx_description
1 polymer ?
#
loop_
_entity_poly.entity_id
_entity_poly.type
_entity_poly.pdbx_seq_one_letter_code
_entity_poly.pdbx_strand_id
1 'polypeptide(L)'
;MSTHQYIRAGRKRLRMSEQQFATAVGVSRGAVQQWERPDGTAPRRRSWQRVADVLGVSVNELLSGLRTELTLEVRAEVPLVSEVEAG
;
A
#
# COMPACT_ATOMS: atom_id res chain seq x y z
N MET A 1 5.91 -8.62 2.05
CA MET A 1 6.54 -7.33 2.41
C MET A 1 5.54 -6.57 3.26
N SER A 2 5.82 -6.30 4.53
CA SER A 2 4.86 -5.65 5.43
C SER A 2 4.57 -4.18 5.05
N THR A 3 3.48 -3.63 5.56
CA THR A 3 3.14 -2.19 5.47
C THR A 3 4.31 -1.27 5.80
N HIS A 4 4.96 -1.51 6.95
CA HIS A 4 6.03 -0.64 7.44
C HIS A 4 7.24 -0.69 6.51
N GLN A 5 7.55 -1.88 5.95
CA GLN A 5 8.60 -2.05 4.94
C GLN A 5 8.26 -1.31 3.65
N TYR A 6 7.01 -1.38 3.20
CA TYR A 6 6.57 -0.73 1.96
C TYR A 6 6.65 0.80 2.07
N ILE A 7 6.13 1.38 3.16
CA ILE A 7 6.21 2.83 3.40
C ILE A 7 7.67 3.29 3.44
N ARG A 8 8.53 2.59 4.18
CA ARG A 8 9.97 2.89 4.28
C ARG A 8 10.68 2.77 2.93
N ALA A 9 10.38 1.73 2.16
CA ALA A 9 10.97 1.51 0.85
C ALA A 9 10.53 2.61 -0.15
N GLY A 10 9.24 2.95 -0.16
CA GLY A 10 8.69 4.03 -0.97
C GLY A 10 9.36 5.37 -0.66
N ARG A 11 9.47 5.74 0.62
CA ARG A 11 10.18 6.96 1.04
C ARG A 11 11.63 6.98 0.58
N LYS A 12 12.35 5.86 0.76
CA LYS A 12 13.75 5.74 0.33
C LYS A 12 13.92 5.84 -1.19
N ARG A 13 12.99 5.28 -1.97
CA ARG A 13 12.97 5.40 -3.44
C ARG A 13 12.85 6.86 -3.89
N LEU A 14 12.08 7.66 -3.16
CA LEU A 14 11.97 9.11 -3.36
C LEU A 14 13.15 9.91 -2.76
N ARG A 15 14.14 9.24 -2.15
CA ARG A 15 15.29 9.85 -1.48
C ARG A 15 14.92 10.87 -0.40
N MET A 16 13.77 10.67 0.25
CA MET A 16 13.30 11.56 1.32
C MET A 16 13.78 11.07 2.69
N SER A 17 14.18 12.00 3.55
CA SER A 17 14.27 11.77 5.00
C SER A 17 12.88 11.54 5.60
N GLU A 18 12.82 10.98 6.81
CA GLU A 18 11.56 10.83 7.57
C GLU A 18 10.85 12.18 7.75
N GLN A 19 11.61 13.26 7.98
CA GLN A 19 11.07 14.61 8.15
C GLN A 19 10.46 15.15 6.86
N GLN A 20 11.17 15.02 5.73
CA GLN A 20 10.66 15.48 4.43
C GLN A 20 9.40 14.72 4.02
N PHE A 21 9.38 13.41 4.25
CA PHE A 21 8.22 12.58 3.99
C PHE A 21 7.04 12.95 4.90
N ALA A 22 7.29 13.19 6.19
CA ALA A 22 6.27 13.66 7.12
C ALA A 22 5.67 15.00 6.68
N THR A 23 6.52 15.95 6.26
CA THR A 23 6.08 17.24 5.71
C THR A 23 5.21 17.05 4.46
N ALA A 24 5.61 16.20 3.52
CA ALA A 24 4.83 15.92 2.30
C ALA A 24 3.47 15.28 2.59
N VAL A 25 3.39 14.38 3.58
CA VAL A 25 2.15 13.70 3.98
C VAL A 25 1.28 14.59 4.90
N GLY A 26 1.85 15.63 5.50
CA GLY A 26 1.17 16.50 6.45
C GLY A 26 0.98 15.87 7.84
N VAL A 27 2.02 15.22 8.36
CA VAL A 27 2.05 14.60 9.70
C VAL A 27 3.35 14.92 10.44
N SER A 28 3.45 14.51 11.71
CA SER A 28 4.70 14.63 12.46
C SER A 28 5.73 13.58 12.03
N ARG A 29 7.02 13.89 12.18
CA ARG A 29 8.10 12.92 11.95
C ARG A 29 7.95 11.67 12.84
N GLY A 30 7.51 11.86 14.08
CA GLY A 30 7.25 10.74 15.00
C GLY A 30 6.18 9.78 14.49
N ALA A 31 5.15 10.28 13.79
CA ALA A 31 4.17 9.42 13.14
C ALA A 31 4.82 8.55 12.05
N VAL A 32 5.66 9.13 11.20
CA VAL A 32 6.40 8.37 10.17
C VAL A 32 7.34 7.33 10.79
N GLN A 33 8.05 7.67 11.88
CA GLN A 33 8.87 6.68 12.60
C GLN A 33 8.06 5.52 13.13
N GLN A 34 6.88 5.79 13.68
CA GLN A 34 5.97 4.72 14.13
C GLN A 34 5.51 3.87 12.95
N TRP A 35 5.17 4.47 11.81
CA TRP A 35 4.68 3.71 10.65
C TRP A 35 5.73 2.83 9.99
N GLU A 36 7.01 3.19 10.07
CA GLU A 36 8.11 2.47 9.44
C GLU A 36 8.78 1.42 10.35
N ARG A 37 8.34 1.32 11.61
CA ARG A 37 8.83 0.35 12.58
C ARG A 37 8.04 -0.96 12.50
N PRO A 38 8.68 -2.13 12.72
CA PRO A 38 8.00 -3.42 12.71
C PRO A 38 6.81 -3.51 13.67
N ASP A 39 7.00 -3.05 14.90
CA ASP A 39 5.99 -3.09 15.98
C ASP A 39 5.31 -1.73 16.21
N GLY A 40 5.34 -0.86 15.20
CA GLY A 40 4.77 0.47 15.29
C GLY A 40 3.30 0.52 14.90
N THR A 41 2.73 1.72 14.89
CA THR A 41 1.32 1.93 14.54
C THR A 41 1.12 2.06 13.03
N ALA A 42 -0.04 1.65 12.52
CA ALA A 42 -0.41 1.90 11.13
C ALA A 42 -0.95 3.34 10.94
N PRO A 43 -0.84 3.92 9.73
CA PRO A 43 -1.54 5.16 9.39
C PRO A 43 -3.06 5.03 9.58
N ARG A 44 -3.74 6.14 9.91
CA ARG A 44 -5.22 6.21 9.86
C ARG A 44 -5.70 6.33 8.41
N ARG A 45 -6.99 6.05 8.14
CA ARG A 45 -7.58 6.09 6.78
C ARG A 45 -7.22 7.34 5.96
N ARG A 46 -7.30 8.54 6.55
CA ARG A 46 -6.94 9.80 5.85
C ARG A 46 -5.44 9.87 5.50
N SER A 47 -4.59 9.30 6.35
CA SER A 47 -3.15 9.31 6.18
C SER A 47 -2.72 8.30 5.13
N TRP A 48 -3.43 7.17 5.01
CA TRP A 48 -3.22 6.21 3.94
C TRP A 48 -3.36 6.83 2.56
N GLN A 49 -4.41 7.62 2.34
CA GLN A 49 -4.60 8.30 1.07
C GLN A 49 -3.41 9.23 0.76
N ARG A 50 -3.00 10.07 1.71
CA ARG A 50 -1.88 11.00 1.50
C ARG A 50 -0.54 10.29 1.30
N VAL A 51 -0.32 9.18 2.00
CA VAL A 51 0.87 8.34 1.78
C VAL A 51 0.86 7.78 0.35
N ALA A 52 -0.28 7.29 -0.12
CA ALA A 52 -0.45 6.81 -1.48
C ALA A 52 -0.17 7.91 -2.51
N ASP A 53 -0.75 9.09 -2.31
CA ASP A 53 -0.56 10.26 -3.18
C ASP A 53 0.93 10.67 -3.27
N VAL A 54 1.64 10.73 -2.13
CA VAL A 54 3.07 11.07 -2.11
C VAL A 54 3.94 9.99 -2.76
N LEU A 55 3.60 8.71 -2.56
CA LEU A 55 4.37 7.59 -3.12
C LEU A 55 4.06 7.30 -4.59
N GLY A 56 3.01 7.93 -5.14
CA GLY A 56 2.54 7.72 -6.51
C GLY A 56 1.98 6.32 -6.75
N VAL A 57 1.29 5.76 -5.75
CA VAL A 57 0.67 4.43 -5.81
C VAL A 57 -0.77 4.51 -5.32
N SER A 58 -1.55 3.46 -5.53
CA SER A 58 -2.89 3.34 -4.93
C SER A 58 -2.82 2.93 -3.46
N VAL A 59 -3.86 3.28 -2.69
CA VAL A 59 -4.03 2.76 -1.31
C VAL A 59 -4.12 1.23 -1.33
N ASN A 60 -4.72 0.66 -2.38
CA ASN A 60 -4.78 -0.80 -2.53
C ASN A 60 -3.39 -1.40 -2.67
N GLU A 61 -2.47 -0.86 -3.46
CA GLU A 61 -1.08 -1.39 -3.56
C GLU A 61 -0.33 -1.30 -2.23
N LEU A 62 -0.48 -0.18 -1.51
CA LEU A 62 0.06 0.02 -0.16
C LEU A 62 -0.44 -1.04 0.83
N LEU A 63 -1.73 -1.38 0.75
CA LEU A 63 -2.36 -2.40 1.58
C LEU A 63 -2.16 -3.82 1.03
N SER A 64 -1.92 -3.98 -0.27
CA SER A 64 -1.75 -5.28 -0.92
C SER A 64 -0.37 -5.87 -0.66
N GLY A 65 0.61 -5.03 -0.30
CA GLY A 65 1.79 -5.48 0.43
C GLY A 65 1.43 -6.31 1.68
N LEU A 66 0.33 -6.00 2.40
CA LEU A 66 -0.20 -6.89 3.44
C LEU A 66 -0.82 -8.18 2.88
N ARG A 67 -1.42 -8.15 1.67
CA ARG A 67 -2.18 -9.28 1.10
C ARG A 67 -1.36 -10.30 0.34
N THR A 68 -0.08 -10.07 0.04
CA THR A 68 0.76 -11.11 -0.58
C THR A 68 0.88 -12.36 0.32
N GLU A 69 0.60 -12.25 1.62
CA GLU A 69 0.57 -13.41 2.53
C GLU A 69 -0.84 -13.98 2.76
N LEU A 70 -1.91 -13.37 2.23
CA LEU A 70 -3.30 -13.76 2.58
C LEU A 70 -4.26 -14.02 1.43
N THR A 71 -3.95 -13.74 0.16
CA THR A 71 -4.92 -14.01 -0.92
C THR A 71 -4.29 -14.29 -2.30
N LEU A 72 -3.57 -15.39 -2.45
CA LEU A 72 -3.31 -15.99 -3.78
C LEU A 72 -3.63 -17.49 -3.80
N GLU A 73 -4.77 -17.86 -3.24
CA GLU A 73 -5.52 -19.04 -3.67
C GLU A 73 -6.94 -18.60 -4.04
N VAL A 74 -7.07 -17.79 -5.09
CA VAL A 74 -8.37 -17.60 -5.74
C VAL A 74 -8.22 -18.00 -7.20
N ARG A 75 -8.84 -19.15 -7.46
CA ARG A 75 -8.97 -19.88 -8.70
C ARG A 75 -9.38 -18.96 -9.85
N ALA A 76 -8.47 -18.73 -10.79
CA ALA A 76 -8.80 -18.16 -12.07
C ALA A 76 -8.93 -19.30 -13.09
N GLU A 77 -10.05 -20.02 -13.08
CA GLU A 77 -10.59 -20.67 -14.28
C GLU A 77 -12.12 -20.73 -14.18
N VAL A 78 -12.78 -19.76 -14.81
CA VAL A 78 -14.14 -19.95 -15.32
C VAL A 78 -14.09 -19.54 -16.78
N PRO A 79 -14.13 -20.49 -17.73
CA PRO A 79 -14.25 -20.14 -19.13
C PRO A 79 -15.68 -19.61 -19.36
N LEU A 80 -15.78 -18.35 -19.75
CA LEU A 80 -17.00 -17.78 -20.33
C LEU A 80 -17.18 -18.40 -21.72
N VAL A 81 -17.88 -19.53 -21.80
CA VAL A 81 -18.49 -19.97 -23.05
C VAL A 81 -19.98 -19.71 -22.96
N SER A 82 -20.43 -18.75 -23.75
CA SER A 82 -21.84 -18.57 -24.10
C SER A 82 -22.00 -19.06 -25.52
N GLU A 83 -22.26 -20.36 -25.69
CA GLU A 83 -22.78 -20.85 -26.97
C GLU A 83 -24.25 -20.46 -27.06
N VAL A 84 -24.54 -19.50 -27.95
CA VAL A 84 -25.88 -19.29 -28.50
C VAL A 84 -25.70 -19.40 -30.00
N GLU A 85 -25.87 -20.61 -30.52
CA GLU A 85 -26.06 -20.84 -31.94
C GLU A 85 -27.57 -20.79 -32.19
N ALA A 86 -28.00 -19.75 -32.90
CA ALA A 86 -29.36 -19.62 -33.38
C ALA A 86 -29.51 -20.46 -34.64
N GLY A 87 -30.41 -21.44 -34.62
CA GLY A 87 -30.86 -22.23 -35.76
C GLY A 87 -32.32 -22.62 -35.59
#